data_AF-A0A485JN22-F1
#
_entry.id   AF-A0A485JN22-F1
#
_cell.length_a   1.000
_cell.length_b   1.000
_cell.length_c   1.000
_cell.angle_alpha   90.00
_cell.angle_beta   90.00
_cell.angle_gamma   90.00
#
_symmetry.space_group_name_H-M   'P 1'
#
loop_
_entity.id
_entity.type
_entity.pdbx_description
1 polymer ?
#
loop_
_entity_poly.entity_id
_entity_poly.type
_entity_poly.pdbx_seq_one_letter_code
_entity_poly.pdbx_strand_id
1 'polypeptide(L)'
;MTLAKAFEAEPQLPEIYEADEEVKALIDMARKLEGVTRNAGKHAGGVVIAPTKITDFAPLYCDEEGKHPVTQFDKSDVEYAGLVKFDFLGLRTLTIINWALEMINKRRAKNGEPPLDIAAIPLDDKKSFDMLQRSETTAVFQLESRGMKDLIKRLQPDCFEDMIALVALFRPGPLQSGMVDNFIDRKHGREEISYPDVQWQHESLKPVLEPTYGIILYQEQVMQIAQVLSGYTLGGADMLRRAMGKKKPEEMAKQRSVFAEGAEKNGINAELAMKIFDLVEKFAGYGLTNRTLRPMLWCHIKRYG
;
A
#
# COMPACT_ATOMS: atom_id res chain seq x y z
N MET A 1 4.42 16.99 -7.46
CA MET A 1 3.96 18.37 -7.22
C MET A 1 3.72 18.98 -8.60
N THR A 2 2.58 19.63 -8.84
CA THR A 2 2.30 20.34 -10.10
C THR A 2 2.29 21.85 -9.82
N LEU A 3 2.43 22.69 -10.85
CA LEU A 3 2.37 24.15 -10.69
C LEU A 3 1.07 24.60 -10.03
N ALA A 4 -0.07 24.03 -10.43
CA ALA A 4 -1.37 24.32 -9.83
C ALA A 4 -1.39 24.03 -8.31
N LYS A 5 -0.87 22.86 -7.88
CA LYS A 5 -0.80 22.51 -6.46
C LYS A 5 0.17 23.40 -5.67
N ALA A 6 1.25 23.84 -6.31
CA ALA A 6 2.19 24.76 -5.68
C ALA A 6 1.53 26.12 -5.39
N PHE A 7 0.74 26.65 -6.34
CA PHE A 7 -0.02 27.88 -6.16
C PHE A 7 -1.07 27.80 -5.06
N GLU A 8 -1.66 26.63 -4.82
CA GLU A 8 -2.59 26.41 -3.70
C GLU A 8 -1.88 26.28 -2.35
N ALA A 9 -0.66 25.73 -2.34
CA ALA A 9 0.07 25.42 -1.11
C ALA A 9 0.97 26.56 -0.61
N GLU A 10 1.48 27.40 -1.50
CA GLU A 10 2.42 28.49 -1.19
C GLU A 10 1.83 29.86 -1.57
N PRO A 11 1.35 30.67 -0.60
CA PRO A 11 0.72 31.96 -0.85
C PRO A 11 1.63 33.00 -1.53
N GLN A 12 2.96 32.88 -1.37
CA GLN A 12 3.90 33.78 -2.02
C GLN A 12 3.89 33.65 -3.55
N LEU A 13 3.51 32.49 -4.09
CA LEU A 13 3.49 32.26 -5.54
C LEU A 13 2.45 33.14 -6.26
N PRO A 14 1.17 33.18 -5.82
CA PRO A 14 0.21 34.16 -6.33
C PRO A 14 0.66 35.62 -6.18
N GLU A 15 1.27 35.97 -5.04
CA GLU A 15 1.71 37.35 -4.77
C GLU A 15 2.78 37.81 -5.77
N ILE A 16 3.84 37.02 -5.97
CA ILE A 16 4.90 37.38 -6.93
C ILE A 16 4.43 37.27 -8.39
N TYR A 17 3.48 36.37 -8.67
CA TYR A 17 2.92 36.20 -10.00
C TYR A 17 2.11 37.43 -10.45
N GLU A 18 1.43 38.12 -9.53
CA GLU A 18 0.72 39.36 -9.84
C GLU A 18 1.60 40.61 -9.67
N ALA A 19 2.65 40.55 -8.85
CA ALA A 19 3.53 41.70 -8.60
C ALA A 19 4.60 41.93 -9.68
N ASP A 20 5.01 40.88 -10.41
CA ASP A 20 6.12 40.93 -11.37
C ASP A 20 5.72 40.33 -12.74
N GLU A 21 5.70 41.18 -13.76
CA GLU A 21 5.35 40.80 -15.14
C GLU A 21 6.35 39.80 -15.77
N GLU A 22 7.63 39.84 -15.40
CA GLU A 22 8.61 38.87 -15.87
C GLU A 22 8.32 37.48 -15.29
N VAL A 23 8.00 37.44 -13.99
CA VAL A 23 7.61 36.21 -13.29
C VAL A 23 6.32 35.64 -13.84
N LYS A 24 5.33 36.51 -14.12
CA LYS A 24 4.06 36.12 -14.75
C LYS A 24 4.27 35.44 -16.10
N ALA A 25 5.04 36.08 -16.99
CA ALA A 25 5.36 35.54 -18.31
C ALA A 25 6.11 34.20 -18.23
N LEU A 26 7.05 34.08 -17.28
CA LEU A 26 7.79 32.84 -17.03
C LEU A 26 6.85 31.71 -16.59
N ILE A 27 5.98 31.97 -15.62
CA ILE A 27 5.06 30.96 -15.08
C ILE A 27 4.03 30.55 -16.13
N ASP A 28 3.52 31.47 -16.93
CA ASP A 28 2.58 31.13 -18.01
C ASP A 28 3.22 30.28 -19.10
N MET A 29 4.49 30.53 -19.43
CA MET A 29 5.23 29.65 -20.33
C MET A 29 5.50 28.29 -19.70
N ALA A 30 5.87 28.26 -18.41
CA ALA A 30 6.10 27.02 -17.67
C ALA A 30 4.83 26.16 -17.60
N ARG A 31 3.66 26.76 -17.39
CA ARG A 31 2.36 26.07 -17.42
C ARG A 31 2.08 25.39 -18.76
N LYS A 32 2.47 26.01 -19.88
CA LYS A 32 2.33 25.40 -21.21
C LYS A 32 3.28 24.24 -21.45
N LEU A 33 4.46 24.26 -20.81
CA LEU A 33 5.49 23.23 -20.96
C LEU A 33 5.41 22.13 -19.89
N GLU A 34 4.63 22.32 -18.82
CA GLU A 34 4.43 21.33 -17.77
C GLU A 34 3.81 20.05 -18.35
N GLY A 35 4.49 18.92 -18.19
CA GLY A 35 4.05 17.61 -18.70
C GLY A 35 4.57 17.26 -20.09
N VAL A 36 5.28 18.16 -20.78
CA VAL A 36 5.91 17.84 -22.07
C VAL A 36 7.10 16.90 -21.87
N THR A 37 7.14 15.81 -22.64
CA THR A 37 8.27 14.87 -22.63
C THR A 37 9.51 15.52 -23.24
N ARG A 38 10.58 15.65 -22.45
CA ARG A 38 11.82 16.30 -22.88
C ARG A 38 12.79 15.35 -23.59
N ASN A 39 13.01 14.16 -23.04
CA ASN A 39 14.00 13.21 -23.55
C ASN A 39 13.69 11.77 -23.12
N ALA A 40 14.26 10.80 -23.84
CA ALA A 40 14.21 9.39 -23.46
C ALA A 40 15.15 9.14 -22.25
N GLY A 41 14.56 8.85 -21.10
CA GLY A 41 15.29 8.41 -19.91
C GLY A 41 15.42 6.89 -19.89
N LYS A 42 16.58 6.37 -19.49
CA LYS A 42 16.76 4.93 -19.26
C LYS A 42 16.12 4.54 -17.93
N HIS A 43 15.16 3.61 -17.95
CA HIS A 43 14.64 3.02 -16.71
C HIS A 43 15.71 2.07 -16.13
N ALA A 44 16.30 2.44 -14.99
CA ALA A 44 17.47 1.75 -14.42
C ALA A 44 17.22 0.29 -14.04
N GLY A 45 15.97 -0.17 -14.01
CA GLY A 45 15.63 -1.54 -13.63
C GLY A 45 14.54 -2.22 -14.44
N GLY A 46 14.20 -1.77 -15.64
CA GLY A 46 13.16 -2.45 -16.44
C GLY A 46 13.78 -3.49 -17.36
N VAL A 47 13.38 -4.76 -17.26
CA VAL A 47 13.72 -5.78 -18.26
C VAL A 47 12.44 -6.35 -18.84
N VAL A 48 12.40 -6.49 -20.16
CA VAL A 48 11.26 -6.99 -20.92
C VAL A 48 11.66 -8.28 -21.61
N ILE A 49 10.77 -9.28 -21.58
CA ILE A 49 10.96 -10.58 -22.20
C ILE A 49 9.90 -10.77 -23.27
N ALA A 50 10.36 -10.94 -24.51
CA ALA A 50 9.53 -11.29 -25.66
C ALA A 50 9.72 -12.78 -26.01
N PRO A 51 8.72 -13.45 -26.60
CA PRO A 51 8.83 -14.85 -27.03
C PRO A 51 9.77 -15.03 -28.24
N THR A 52 9.95 -13.98 -29.05
CA THR A 52 10.87 -13.93 -30.20
C THR A 52 11.73 -12.67 -30.12
N LYS A 53 12.19 -12.11 -31.27
CA LYS A 53 13.01 -10.90 -31.26
C LYS A 53 12.18 -9.73 -30.74
N ILE A 54 12.77 -8.89 -29.90
CA ILE A 54 12.06 -7.75 -29.30
C ILE A 54 11.47 -6.80 -30.37
N THR A 55 12.15 -6.68 -31.52
CA THR A 55 11.70 -5.88 -32.67
C THR A 55 10.43 -6.36 -33.32
N ASP A 56 10.00 -7.61 -33.08
CA ASP A 56 8.72 -8.13 -33.57
C ASP A 56 7.53 -7.51 -32.79
N PHE A 57 7.81 -6.90 -31.62
CA PHE A 57 6.81 -6.35 -30.72
C PHE A 57 6.99 -4.84 -30.46
N ALA A 58 8.23 -4.36 -30.33
CA ALA A 58 8.52 -2.98 -30.00
C ALA A 58 9.79 -2.47 -30.73
N PRO A 59 9.76 -1.24 -31.27
CA PRO A 59 10.98 -0.62 -31.79
C PRO A 59 11.96 -0.31 -30.66
N LEU A 60 13.24 -0.24 -31.01
CA LEU A 60 14.32 0.04 -30.08
C LEU A 60 14.74 1.51 -30.15
N TYR A 61 15.10 2.07 -29.00
CA TYR A 61 15.86 3.29 -28.85
C TYR A 61 17.26 2.94 -28.34
N CYS A 62 18.27 3.62 -28.87
CA CYS A 62 19.66 3.47 -28.44
C CYS A 62 20.26 4.85 -28.19
N ASP A 63 21.37 4.91 -27.46
CA ASP A 63 22.15 6.13 -27.35
C ASP A 63 22.86 6.49 -28.68
N GLU A 64 23.56 7.63 -28.69
CA GLU A 64 24.27 8.15 -29.87
C GLU A 64 25.31 7.17 -30.44
N GLU A 65 25.82 6.24 -29.63
CA GLU A 65 26.79 5.22 -30.03
C GLU A 65 26.12 3.92 -30.50
N GLY A 66 24.79 3.86 -30.55
CA GLY A 66 24.03 2.64 -30.85
C GLY A 66 24.09 1.60 -29.74
N LYS A 67 24.47 1.99 -28.52
CA LYS A 67 24.55 1.14 -27.34
C LYS A 67 23.31 1.34 -26.46
N HIS A 68 23.21 0.50 -25.44
CA HIS A 68 22.13 0.52 -24.45
C HIS A 68 20.72 0.48 -25.06
N PRO A 69 20.37 -0.56 -25.82
CA PRO A 69 19.05 -0.68 -26.42
C PRO A 69 17.96 -0.75 -25.34
N VAL A 70 16.90 0.04 -25.52
CA VAL A 70 15.67 0.00 -24.73
C VAL A 70 14.47 -0.05 -25.65
N THR A 71 13.35 -0.59 -25.18
CA THR A 71 12.07 -0.48 -25.91
C THR A 71 11.61 0.97 -25.94
N GLN A 72 11.08 1.44 -27.07
CA GLN A 72 10.47 2.78 -27.14
C GLN A 72 9.16 2.86 -26.36
N PHE A 73 8.48 1.72 -26.16
CA PHE A 73 7.33 1.64 -25.27
C PHE A 73 7.78 1.78 -23.82
N ASP A 74 7.06 2.63 -23.09
CA ASP A 74 7.28 2.83 -21.67
C ASP A 74 6.73 1.66 -20.85
N LYS A 75 6.79 1.78 -19.52
CA LYS A 75 6.36 0.74 -18.59
C LYS A 75 4.93 0.26 -18.83
N SER A 76 3.99 1.16 -19.11
CA SER A 76 2.57 0.80 -19.23
C SER A 76 2.27 0.28 -20.63
N ASP A 77 2.88 0.90 -21.63
CA ASP A 77 2.66 0.55 -23.04
C ASP A 77 3.22 -0.83 -23.36
N VAL A 78 4.36 -1.21 -22.77
CA VAL A 78 4.98 -2.52 -23.01
C VAL A 78 4.16 -3.67 -22.40
N GLU A 79 3.53 -3.43 -21.24
CA GLU A 79 2.62 -4.39 -20.59
C GLU A 79 1.31 -4.49 -21.38
N TYR A 80 0.79 -3.36 -21.86
CA TYR A 80 -0.41 -3.34 -22.71
C TYR A 80 -0.18 -4.04 -24.06
N ALA A 81 1.03 -3.95 -24.61
CA ALA A 81 1.45 -4.69 -25.81
C ALA A 81 1.61 -6.21 -25.57
N GLY A 82 1.38 -6.69 -24.34
CA GLY A 82 1.38 -8.11 -23.99
C GLY A 82 2.77 -8.69 -23.70
N LEU A 83 3.78 -7.85 -23.50
CA LEU A 83 5.12 -8.31 -23.14
C LEU A 83 5.27 -8.49 -21.63
N VAL A 84 6.01 -9.53 -21.24
CA VAL A 84 6.31 -9.79 -19.84
C VAL A 84 7.42 -8.85 -19.39
N LYS A 85 7.19 -8.16 -18.27
CA LYS A 85 8.13 -7.17 -17.73
C LYS A 85 8.49 -7.49 -16.29
N PHE A 86 9.77 -7.31 -15.98
CA PHE A 86 10.31 -7.33 -14.62
C PHE A 86 10.86 -5.95 -14.25
N ASP A 87 10.49 -5.48 -13.07
CA ASP A 87 11.06 -4.28 -12.44
C ASP A 87 12.09 -4.70 -11.38
N PHE A 88 13.35 -4.38 -11.63
CA PHE A 88 14.42 -4.38 -10.66
C PHE A 88 14.41 -3.08 -9.88
N LEU A 89 14.07 -3.17 -8.60
CA LEU A 89 14.16 -2.05 -7.68
C LEU A 89 15.53 -2.11 -6.98
N GLY A 90 16.24 -0.99 -6.94
CA GLY A 90 17.53 -0.84 -6.26
C GLY A 90 17.39 -0.79 -4.73
N LEU A 91 16.61 -1.68 -4.13
CA LEU A 91 16.35 -1.71 -2.70
C LEU A 91 17.57 -2.28 -1.96
N ARG A 92 18.33 -1.42 -1.27
CA ARG A 92 19.54 -1.83 -0.54
C ARG A 92 19.26 -2.77 0.64
N THR A 93 18.02 -2.86 1.11
CA THR A 93 17.62 -3.70 2.25
C THR A 93 17.98 -5.17 2.04
N LEU A 94 17.70 -5.74 0.87
CA LEU A 94 18.02 -7.15 0.59
C LEU A 94 19.53 -7.38 0.53
N THR A 95 20.30 -6.41 0.02
CA THR A 95 21.77 -6.46 0.05
C THR A 95 22.29 -6.46 1.48
N ILE A 96 21.74 -5.62 2.36
CA ILE A 96 22.10 -5.57 3.78
C ILE A 96 21.80 -6.90 4.47
N ILE A 97 20.62 -7.48 4.23
CA ILE A 97 20.25 -8.79 4.80
C ILE A 97 21.20 -9.88 4.31
N ASN A 98 21.52 -9.91 3.01
CA ASN A 98 22.46 -10.87 2.46
C ASN A 98 23.84 -10.79 3.13
N TRP A 99 24.40 -9.59 3.28
CA TRP A 99 25.68 -9.41 3.99
C TRP A 99 25.59 -9.81 5.47
N ALA A 100 24.46 -9.54 6.14
CA ALA A 100 24.24 -9.99 7.51
C ALA A 100 24.26 -11.51 7.61
N LEU A 101 23.56 -12.22 6.70
CA LEU A 101 23.55 -13.67 6.63
C LEU A 101 24.93 -14.26 6.36
N GLU A 102 25.70 -13.67 5.44
CA GLU A 102 27.08 -14.09 5.17
C GLU A 102 27.96 -14.01 6.42
N MET A 103 27.86 -12.91 7.19
CA MET A 103 28.61 -12.73 8.42
C MET A 103 28.18 -13.71 9.53
N ILE A 104 26.86 -13.92 9.70
CA ILE A 104 26.31 -14.85 10.68
C ILE A 104 26.71 -16.29 10.34
N ASN A 105 26.59 -16.70 9.08
CA ASN A 105 26.89 -18.06 8.63
C ASN A 105 28.39 -18.38 8.70
N LYS A 106 29.27 -17.40 8.48
CA LYS A 106 30.71 -17.54 8.77
C LYS A 106 30.98 -17.85 10.25
N ARG A 107 30.23 -17.26 11.17
CA ARG A 107 30.34 -17.53 12.61
C ARG A 107 29.78 -18.90 12.96
N ARG A 108 28.59 -19.25 12.47
CA ARG A 108 27.94 -20.55 12.69
C ARG A 108 28.81 -21.72 12.20
N ALA A 109 29.43 -21.57 11.03
CA ALA A 109 30.36 -22.56 10.49
C ALA A 109 31.55 -22.84 11.43
N LYS A 110 32.09 -21.81 12.12
CA LYS A 110 33.16 -21.99 13.12
C LYS A 110 32.70 -22.76 14.36
N ASN A 111 31.42 -22.69 14.69
CA ASN A 111 30.81 -23.37 15.84
C ASN A 111 30.24 -24.76 15.48
N GLY A 112 30.29 -25.19 14.22
CA GLY A 112 29.66 -26.43 13.77
C GLY A 112 28.12 -26.36 13.70
N GLU A 113 27.55 -25.16 13.65
CA GLU A 113 26.11 -24.94 13.56
C GLU A 113 25.65 -24.87 12.09
N PRO A 114 24.41 -25.31 11.76
CA PRO A 114 23.88 -25.21 10.41
C PRO A 114 23.68 -23.73 10.00
N PRO A 115 23.79 -23.41 8.68
CA PRO A 115 23.52 -22.08 8.18
C PRO A 115 22.12 -21.58 8.55
N LEU A 116 22.01 -20.30 8.86
CA LEU A 116 20.74 -19.63 9.11
C LEU A 116 19.99 -19.46 7.79
N ASP A 117 18.79 -20.04 7.72
CA ASP A 117 17.82 -19.74 6.69
C ASP A 117 16.88 -18.63 7.16
N ILE A 118 16.96 -17.49 6.48
CA ILE A 118 16.13 -16.32 6.77
C ILE A 118 14.66 -16.58 6.50
N ALA A 119 14.29 -17.51 5.62
CA ALA A 119 12.89 -17.83 5.38
C ALA A 119 12.26 -18.62 6.53
N ALA A 120 13.06 -19.41 7.24
CA ALA A 120 12.58 -20.31 8.29
C ALA A 120 12.36 -19.65 9.66
N ILE A 121 12.81 -18.41 9.89
CA ILE A 121 12.69 -17.81 11.24
C ILE A 121 11.21 -17.56 11.64
N PRO A 122 10.86 -17.73 12.92
CA PRO A 122 9.51 -17.51 13.44
C PRO A 122 9.03 -16.06 13.29
N LEU A 123 7.71 -15.88 13.20
CA LEU A 123 7.07 -14.56 13.05
C LEU A 123 6.49 -14.01 14.36
N ASP A 124 6.62 -14.77 15.45
CA ASP A 124 6.14 -14.52 16.81
C ASP A 124 7.31 -14.39 17.82
N ASP A 125 8.51 -14.05 17.34
CA ASP A 125 9.69 -13.90 18.21
C ASP A 125 9.55 -12.73 19.19
N LYS A 126 9.44 -13.07 20.48
CA LYS A 126 9.27 -12.11 21.56
C LYS A 126 10.39 -11.06 21.60
N LYS A 127 11.66 -11.44 21.36
CA LYS A 127 12.78 -10.50 21.45
C LYS A 127 12.68 -9.40 20.38
N SER A 128 12.26 -9.79 19.18
CA SER A 128 12.01 -8.87 18.07
C SER A 128 10.88 -7.90 18.38
N PHE A 129 9.77 -8.39 18.94
CA PHE A 129 8.65 -7.52 19.36
C PHE A 129 8.99 -6.64 20.55
N ASP A 130 9.69 -7.14 21.57
CA ASP A 130 10.12 -6.33 22.71
C ASP A 130 11.03 -5.18 22.24
N MET A 131 11.92 -5.41 21.27
CA MET A 131 12.74 -4.36 20.63
C MET A 131 11.88 -3.36 19.84
N LEU A 132 10.92 -3.85 19.07
CA LEU A 132 10.00 -3.02 18.31
C LEU A 132 9.18 -2.12 19.23
N GLN A 133 8.64 -2.66 20.33
CA GLN A 133 7.86 -1.93 21.34
C GLN A 133 8.67 -0.83 22.05
N ARG A 134 9.98 -1.00 22.19
CA ARG A 134 10.92 0.05 22.65
C ARG A 134 11.20 1.14 21.60
N SER A 135 10.62 1.01 20.40
CA SER A 135 10.81 1.92 19.25
C SER A 135 12.27 2.02 18.78
N GLU A 136 13.06 0.95 18.99
CA GLU A 136 14.45 0.81 18.57
C GLU A 136 14.57 0.47 17.08
N THR A 137 13.87 1.21 16.21
CA THR A 137 13.69 0.87 14.78
C THR A 137 14.68 1.55 13.83
N THR A 138 15.79 2.08 14.33
CA THR A 138 16.83 2.64 13.45
C THR A 138 17.40 1.53 12.57
N ALA A 139 17.41 1.74 11.25
CA ALA A 139 17.80 0.74 10.27
C ALA A 139 16.90 -0.52 10.22
N VAL A 140 15.67 -0.43 10.77
CA VAL A 140 14.59 -1.39 10.50
C VAL A 140 13.77 -0.84 9.34
N PHE A 141 13.84 -1.53 8.19
CA PHE A 141 13.23 -1.10 6.94
C PHE A 141 11.78 -0.60 7.14
N GLN A 142 11.38 0.47 6.43
CA GLN A 142 10.11 1.21 6.53
C GLN A 142 9.73 1.83 7.89
N LEU A 143 10.32 1.38 9.01
CA LEU A 143 9.91 1.80 10.36
C LEU A 143 10.81 2.86 11.01
N GLU A 144 11.69 3.49 10.23
CA GLU A 144 12.75 4.35 10.74
C GLU A 144 12.31 5.78 11.05
N SER A 145 11.22 6.24 10.41
CA SER A 145 10.78 7.64 10.50
C SER A 145 10.34 8.01 11.92
N ARG A 146 10.54 9.28 12.30
CA ARG A 146 10.15 9.77 13.62
C ARG A 146 8.66 9.54 13.92
N GLY A 147 7.77 9.90 12.98
CA GLY A 147 6.34 9.70 13.15
C GLY A 147 5.96 8.21 13.27
N MET A 148 6.66 7.32 12.56
CA MET A 148 6.43 5.89 12.70
C MET A 148 6.89 5.36 14.07
N LYS A 149 8.02 5.84 14.60
CA LYS A 149 8.46 5.52 15.96
C LYS A 149 7.43 5.96 17.02
N ASP A 150 6.87 7.17 16.86
CA ASP A 150 5.82 7.67 17.75
C ASP A 150 4.55 6.78 17.66
N LEU A 151 4.19 6.34 16.44
CA LEU A 151 3.07 5.41 16.25
C LEU A 151 3.33 4.05 16.90
N ILE A 152 4.52 3.47 16.72
CA ILE A 152 4.91 2.19 17.34
C ILE A 152 4.84 2.28 18.86
N LYS A 153 5.35 3.37 19.43
CA LYS A 153 5.30 3.60 20.88
C LYS A 153 3.86 3.60 21.41
N ARG A 154 2.93 4.21 20.67
CA ARG A 154 1.51 4.25 21.04
C ARG A 154 0.80 2.93 20.80
N LEU A 155 1.12 2.23 19.71
CA LEU A 155 0.45 1.00 19.29
C LEU A 155 0.91 -0.24 20.06
N GLN A 156 2.17 -0.29 20.51
CA GLN A 156 2.78 -1.46 21.16
C GLN A 156 2.53 -2.76 20.37
N PRO A 157 3.04 -2.88 19.12
CA PRO A 157 2.84 -4.08 18.30
C PRO A 157 3.46 -5.31 18.97
N ASP A 158 2.68 -6.38 19.11
CA ASP A 158 3.07 -7.64 19.77
C ASP A 158 2.85 -8.88 18.89
N CYS A 159 2.31 -8.68 17.68
CA CYS A 159 2.17 -9.73 16.68
C CYS A 159 2.47 -9.21 15.26
N PHE A 160 2.62 -10.14 14.32
CA PHE A 160 2.94 -9.79 12.92
C PHE A 160 1.82 -8.99 12.23
N GLU A 161 0.55 -9.25 12.57
CA GLU A 161 -0.58 -8.53 11.97
C GLU A 161 -0.54 -7.03 12.32
N ASP A 162 -0.08 -6.66 13.52
CA ASP A 162 0.11 -5.24 13.88
C ASP A 162 1.21 -4.58 13.07
N MET A 163 2.26 -5.33 12.69
CA MET A 163 3.30 -4.77 11.83
C MET A 163 2.75 -4.42 10.44
N ILE A 164 1.85 -5.27 9.92
CA ILE A 164 1.12 -4.98 8.68
C ILE A 164 0.23 -3.76 8.86
N ALA A 165 -0.46 -3.66 10.00
CA ALA A 165 -1.32 -2.53 10.32
C ALA A 165 -0.55 -1.21 10.43
N LEU A 166 0.67 -1.19 11.01
CA LEU A 166 1.49 0.02 11.14
C LEU A 166 1.69 0.75 9.80
N VAL A 167 2.04 0.00 8.74
CA VAL A 167 2.29 0.59 7.41
C VAL A 167 1.00 1.06 6.76
N ALA A 168 -0.13 0.42 7.05
CA ALA A 168 -1.44 0.86 6.58
C ALA A 168 -1.95 2.11 7.32
N LEU A 169 -1.73 2.17 8.64
CA LEU A 169 -2.16 3.27 9.53
C LEU A 169 -1.30 4.53 9.37
N PHE A 170 -0.01 4.41 9.07
CA PHE A 170 0.89 5.56 8.95
C PHE A 170 0.76 6.28 7.60
N ARG A 171 -0.44 6.83 7.34
CA ARG A 171 -0.80 7.54 6.12
C ARG A 171 -1.67 8.76 6.45
N PRO A 172 -1.62 9.82 5.62
CA PRO A 172 -2.37 11.05 5.89
C PRO A 172 -3.86 10.83 6.14
N GLY A 173 -4.52 9.97 5.35
CA GLY A 173 -5.96 9.69 5.49
C GLY A 173 -6.33 9.07 6.83
N PRO A 174 -5.83 7.88 7.18
CA PRO A 174 -6.05 7.27 8.49
C PRO A 174 -5.70 8.19 9.66
N LEU A 175 -4.56 8.89 9.61
CA LEU A 175 -4.12 9.81 10.67
C LEU A 175 -5.08 10.99 10.89
N GLN A 176 -5.66 11.53 9.81
CA GLN A 176 -6.61 12.66 9.90
C GLN A 176 -8.03 12.22 10.29
N SER A 177 -8.37 10.96 10.07
CA SER A 177 -9.73 10.44 10.30
C SER A 177 -10.01 9.96 11.72
N GLY A 178 -9.02 9.96 12.62
CA GLY A 178 -9.12 9.37 13.96
C GLY A 178 -9.07 7.83 13.98
N MET A 179 -8.99 7.18 12.80
CA MET A 179 -8.92 5.71 12.67
C MET A 179 -7.74 5.11 13.45
N VAL A 180 -6.59 5.80 13.47
CA VAL A 180 -5.40 5.34 14.19
C VAL A 180 -5.64 5.29 15.69
N ASP A 181 -6.36 6.27 16.23
CA ASP A 181 -6.66 6.34 17.65
C ASP A 181 -7.62 5.22 18.05
N ASN A 182 -8.70 5.03 17.30
CA ASN A 182 -9.65 3.91 17.51
C ASN A 182 -8.94 2.55 17.43
N PHE A 183 -7.99 2.36 16.52
CA PHE A 183 -7.24 1.11 16.41
C PHE A 183 -6.44 0.82 17.69
N ILE A 184 -5.74 1.84 18.18
CA ILE A 184 -4.90 1.75 19.37
C ILE A 184 -5.76 1.62 20.64
N ASP A 185 -6.94 2.24 20.68
CA ASP A 185 -7.88 2.18 21.79
C ASP A 185 -8.58 0.82 21.89
N ARG A 186 -9.06 0.28 20.77
CA ARG A 186 -9.64 -1.08 20.71
C ARG A 186 -8.61 -2.15 21.03
N LYS A 187 -7.39 -2.03 20.48
CA LYS A 187 -6.29 -2.97 20.79
C LYS A 187 -6.02 -3.04 22.29
N HIS A 188 -5.98 -1.89 22.96
CA HIS A 188 -5.65 -1.79 24.38
C HIS A 188 -6.87 -1.89 25.32
N GLY A 189 -8.05 -2.23 24.80
CA GLY A 189 -9.28 -2.35 25.58
C GLY A 189 -9.81 -1.04 26.18
N ARG A 190 -9.40 0.12 25.64
CA ARG A 190 -9.98 1.43 26.01
C ARG A 190 -11.29 1.71 25.29
N GLU A 191 -11.52 1.04 24.16
CA GLU A 191 -12.78 1.01 23.41
C GLU A 191 -13.19 -0.44 23.17
N GLU A 192 -14.49 -0.73 23.18
CA GLU A 192 -15.00 -2.07 22.88
C GLU A 192 -14.87 -2.40 21.40
N ILE A 193 -14.45 -3.62 21.08
CA ILE A 193 -14.29 -4.07 19.69
C ILE A 193 -15.67 -4.27 19.06
N SER A 194 -15.94 -3.52 17.99
CA SER A 194 -17.15 -3.64 17.18
C SER A 194 -16.81 -3.96 15.73
N TYR A 195 -17.71 -4.62 14.99
CA TYR A 195 -17.44 -5.16 13.65
C TYR A 195 -18.31 -4.56 12.54
N PRO A 196 -18.00 -3.36 12.00
CA PRO A 196 -16.90 -2.46 12.37
C PRO A 196 -17.27 -1.33 13.35
N ASP A 197 -18.56 -1.05 13.50
CA ASP A 197 -19.10 0.09 14.23
C ASP A 197 -20.04 -0.35 15.35
N VAL A 198 -20.18 0.44 16.42
CA VAL A 198 -21.00 0.10 17.59
C VAL A 198 -22.47 -0.12 17.22
N GLN A 199 -22.99 0.71 16.31
CA GLN A 199 -24.39 0.65 15.88
C GLN A 199 -24.56 -0.25 14.65
N TRP A 200 -23.61 -0.17 13.71
CA TRP A 200 -23.71 -0.82 12.41
C TRP A 200 -22.70 -1.97 12.29
N GLN A 201 -22.97 -3.06 13.02
CA GLN A 201 -22.14 -4.27 13.01
C GLN A 201 -22.94 -5.55 12.80
N HIS A 202 -22.22 -6.59 12.37
CA HIS A 202 -22.79 -7.92 12.20
C HIS A 202 -21.78 -9.00 12.61
N GLU A 203 -22.22 -10.02 13.36
CA GLU A 203 -21.35 -11.06 13.94
C GLU A 203 -20.55 -11.83 12.87
N SER A 204 -21.13 -12.01 11.68
CA SER A 204 -20.44 -12.68 10.57
C SER A 204 -19.16 -11.96 10.11
N LEU A 205 -18.99 -10.68 10.44
CA LEU A 205 -17.79 -9.90 10.11
C LEU A 205 -16.65 -10.12 11.09
N LYS A 206 -16.90 -10.74 12.25
CA LYS A 206 -15.87 -10.98 13.27
C LYS A 206 -14.64 -11.68 12.69
N PRO A 207 -14.73 -12.82 11.97
CA PRO A 207 -13.54 -13.49 11.43
C PRO A 207 -12.73 -12.65 10.42
N VAL A 208 -13.40 -11.69 9.76
CA VAL A 208 -12.78 -10.82 8.73
C VAL A 208 -12.02 -9.67 9.37
N LEU A 209 -12.55 -9.12 10.47
CA LEU A 209 -12.10 -7.87 11.08
C LEU A 209 -11.40 -8.07 12.43
N GLU A 210 -11.42 -9.28 13.00
CA GLU A 210 -10.74 -9.61 14.25
C GLU A 210 -9.23 -9.27 14.24
N PRO A 211 -8.45 -9.58 13.18
CA PRO A 211 -7.03 -9.22 13.13
C PRO A 211 -6.74 -7.72 13.10
N THR A 212 -7.76 -6.89 12.84
CA THR A 212 -7.65 -5.42 12.80
C THR A 212 -8.53 -4.75 13.86
N TYR A 213 -8.87 -5.50 14.93
CA TYR A 213 -9.66 -5.00 16.05
C TYR A 213 -10.99 -4.36 15.62
N GLY A 214 -11.64 -4.94 14.61
CA GLY A 214 -12.91 -4.46 14.10
C GLY A 214 -12.80 -3.33 13.07
N ILE A 215 -11.62 -2.82 12.77
CA ILE A 215 -11.45 -1.68 11.84
C ILE A 215 -11.21 -2.19 10.41
N ILE A 216 -11.92 -1.61 9.44
CA ILE A 216 -11.71 -1.91 8.02
C ILE A 216 -10.44 -1.20 7.56
N LEU A 217 -9.34 -1.94 7.44
CA LEU A 217 -8.02 -1.41 7.10
C LEU A 217 -7.52 -1.88 5.75
N TYR A 218 -7.92 -3.09 5.32
CA TYR A 218 -7.42 -3.72 4.10
C TYR A 218 -8.47 -3.79 2.99
N GLN A 219 -8.00 -3.75 1.74
CA GLN A 219 -8.86 -3.95 0.57
C GLN A 219 -9.45 -5.36 0.52
N GLU A 220 -8.69 -6.35 0.97
CA GLU A 220 -9.13 -7.73 1.07
C GLU A 220 -10.29 -7.88 2.07
N GLN A 221 -10.31 -7.06 3.14
CA GLN A 221 -11.43 -7.04 4.09
C GLN A 221 -12.70 -6.47 3.43
N VAL A 222 -12.58 -5.42 2.61
CA VAL A 222 -13.70 -4.91 1.80
C VAL A 222 -14.31 -6.01 0.93
N MET A 223 -13.44 -6.80 0.29
CA MET A 223 -13.89 -7.92 -0.55
C MET A 223 -14.56 -9.03 0.26
N GLN A 224 -13.97 -9.40 1.41
CA GLN A 224 -14.51 -10.43 2.30
C GLN A 224 -15.83 -10.01 2.95
N ILE A 225 -16.00 -8.74 3.32
CA ILE A 225 -17.27 -8.19 3.81
C ILE A 225 -18.38 -8.38 2.77
N ALA A 226 -18.11 -8.06 1.50
CA ALA A 226 -19.09 -8.25 0.43
C ALA A 226 -19.42 -9.72 0.15
N GLN A 227 -18.44 -10.60 0.28
CA GLN A 227 -18.66 -12.04 0.16
C GLN A 227 -19.53 -12.58 1.30
N VAL A 228 -19.20 -12.23 2.54
CA VAL A 228 -19.86 -12.76 3.73
C VAL A 228 -21.26 -12.16 3.91
N LEU A 229 -21.44 -10.84 3.73
CA LEU A 229 -22.74 -10.20 3.90
C LEU A 229 -23.64 -10.40 2.68
N SER A 230 -23.12 -10.26 1.46
CA SER A 230 -23.95 -10.21 0.24
C SER A 230 -23.72 -11.35 -0.74
N GLY A 231 -22.95 -12.38 -0.38
CA GLY A 231 -22.76 -13.56 -1.22
C GLY A 231 -21.97 -13.32 -2.50
N TYR A 232 -21.14 -12.27 -2.56
CA TYR A 232 -20.31 -11.98 -3.73
C TYR A 232 -19.31 -13.12 -3.99
N THR A 233 -19.05 -13.41 -5.26
CA THR A 233 -17.85 -14.17 -5.64
C THR A 233 -16.61 -13.31 -5.44
N LEU A 234 -15.43 -13.91 -5.25
CA LEU A 234 -14.17 -13.15 -5.11
C LEU A 234 -13.92 -12.22 -6.31
N GLY A 235 -14.26 -12.66 -7.53
CA GLY A 235 -14.16 -11.82 -8.73
C GLY A 235 -15.14 -10.64 -8.71
N GLY A 236 -16.40 -10.88 -8.30
CA GLY A 236 -17.39 -9.81 -8.12
C GLY A 236 -16.97 -8.81 -7.04
N ALA A 237 -16.37 -9.28 -5.96
CA ALA A 237 -15.90 -8.45 -4.86
C ALA A 237 -14.71 -7.55 -5.28
N ASP A 238 -13.81 -8.02 -6.15
CA ASP A 238 -12.77 -7.16 -6.74
C ASP A 238 -13.37 -6.09 -7.66
N MET A 239 -14.43 -6.41 -8.41
CA MET A 239 -15.14 -5.42 -9.21
C MET A 239 -15.78 -4.33 -8.35
N LEU A 240 -16.39 -4.71 -7.22
CA LEU A 240 -16.91 -3.76 -6.22
C LEU A 240 -15.80 -2.83 -5.69
N ARG A 241 -14.67 -3.41 -5.28
CA ARG A 241 -13.50 -2.67 -4.79
C ARG A 241 -12.99 -1.66 -5.83
N ARG A 242 -12.90 -2.07 -7.10
CA ARG A 242 -12.50 -1.18 -8.21
C ARG A 242 -13.50 -0.05 -8.44
N ALA A 243 -14.80 -0.34 -8.36
CA ALA A 243 -15.86 0.68 -8.49
C ALA A 243 -15.77 1.73 -7.38
N MET A 244 -15.58 1.30 -6.12
CA MET A 244 -15.37 2.18 -4.97
C MET A 244 -14.13 3.08 -5.13
N GLY A 245 -13.04 2.54 -5.68
CA GLY A 245 -11.83 3.32 -5.96
C GLY A 245 -12.02 4.38 -7.05
N LYS A 246 -12.84 4.11 -8.07
CA LYS A 246 -13.14 5.05 -9.16
C LYS A 246 -14.19 6.11 -8.80
N LYS A 247 -14.99 5.88 -7.75
CA LYS A 247 -16.05 6.78 -7.26
C LYS A 247 -17.04 7.22 -8.34
N LYS A 248 -17.37 6.34 -9.29
CA LYS A 248 -18.37 6.62 -10.33
C LYS A 248 -19.78 6.41 -9.78
N PRO A 249 -20.65 7.43 -9.74
CA PRO A 249 -21.98 7.31 -9.13
C PRO A 249 -22.85 6.21 -9.74
N GLU A 250 -22.84 6.07 -11.07
CA GLU A 250 -23.64 5.06 -11.78
C GLU A 250 -23.22 3.62 -11.47
N GLU A 251 -21.90 3.35 -11.47
CA GLU A 251 -21.38 2.02 -11.13
C GLU A 251 -21.66 1.68 -9.66
N MET A 252 -21.53 2.66 -8.76
CA MET A 252 -21.82 2.49 -7.34
C MET A 252 -23.30 2.24 -7.06
N ALA A 253 -24.21 2.91 -7.76
CA ALA A 253 -25.65 2.66 -7.63
C ALA A 253 -26.01 1.21 -7.98
N LYS A 254 -25.43 0.68 -9.08
CA LYS A 254 -25.59 -0.74 -9.45
C LYS A 254 -25.08 -1.67 -8.36
N GLN A 255 -23.91 -1.39 -7.82
CA GLN A 255 -23.31 -2.22 -6.77
C GLN A 255 -24.09 -2.17 -5.46
N ARG A 256 -24.67 -1.01 -5.10
CA ARG A 256 -25.54 -0.87 -3.94
C ARG A 256 -26.76 -1.80 -4.03
N SER A 257 -27.42 -1.85 -5.19
CA SER A 257 -28.55 -2.77 -5.40
C SER A 257 -28.14 -4.24 -5.26
N VAL A 258 -27.03 -4.65 -5.89
CA VAL A 258 -26.53 -6.02 -5.78
C VAL A 258 -26.16 -6.38 -4.34
N PHE A 259 -25.54 -5.45 -3.61
CA PHE A 259 -25.20 -5.65 -2.19
C PHE A 259 -26.45 -5.83 -1.32
N ALA A 260 -27.48 -4.99 -1.52
CA ALA A 260 -28.73 -5.07 -0.78
C ALA A 260 -29.48 -6.39 -1.04
N GLU A 261 -29.65 -6.77 -2.31
CA GLU A 261 -30.31 -8.03 -2.69
C GLU A 261 -29.54 -9.25 -2.16
N GLY A 262 -28.20 -9.19 -2.20
CA GLY A 262 -27.35 -10.24 -1.65
C GLY A 262 -27.46 -10.36 -0.13
N ALA A 263 -27.53 -9.24 0.58
CA ALA A 263 -27.69 -9.22 2.04
C ALA A 263 -29.05 -9.78 2.45
N GLU A 264 -30.11 -9.43 1.73
CA GLU A 264 -31.46 -9.96 1.97
C GLU A 264 -31.52 -11.48 1.76
N LYS A 265 -30.86 -12.01 0.71
CA LYS A 265 -30.74 -13.46 0.48
C LYS A 265 -30.02 -14.20 1.61
N ASN A 266 -29.13 -13.52 2.32
CA ASN A 266 -28.41 -14.04 3.48
C ASN A 266 -29.13 -13.78 4.81
N GLY A 267 -30.35 -13.22 4.78
CA GLY A 267 -31.16 -12.96 5.96
C GLY A 267 -30.70 -11.76 6.80
N ILE A 268 -29.89 -10.87 6.21
CA ILE A 268 -29.38 -9.67 6.89
C ILE A 268 -30.34 -8.51 6.65
N ASN A 269 -30.59 -7.71 7.68
CA ASN A 269 -31.43 -6.53 7.60
C ASN A 269 -30.91 -5.55 6.53
N ALA A 270 -31.78 -5.11 5.63
CA ALA A 270 -31.41 -4.24 4.51
C ALA A 270 -30.88 -2.87 4.94
N GLU A 271 -31.44 -2.27 5.99
CA GLU A 271 -30.97 -0.98 6.52
C GLU A 271 -29.56 -1.11 7.09
N LEU A 272 -29.33 -2.15 7.90
CA LEU A 272 -28.00 -2.47 8.43
C LEU A 272 -26.99 -2.71 7.30
N ALA A 273 -27.35 -3.51 6.29
CA ALA A 273 -26.50 -3.80 5.15
C ALA A 273 -26.11 -2.52 4.40
N MET A 274 -27.07 -1.60 4.19
CA MET A 274 -26.78 -0.33 3.52
C MET A 274 -25.89 0.60 4.35
N LYS A 275 -26.06 0.63 5.68
CA LYS A 275 -25.17 1.39 6.56
C LYS A 275 -23.76 0.82 6.60
N ILE A 276 -23.62 -0.50 6.63
CA ILE A 276 -22.30 -1.16 6.51
C ILE A 276 -21.68 -0.85 5.15
N PHE A 277 -22.46 -0.86 4.06
CA PHE A 277 -21.96 -0.48 2.74
C PHE A 277 -21.40 0.95 2.71
N ASP A 278 -22.11 1.91 3.32
CA ASP A 278 -21.65 3.31 3.41
C ASP A 278 -20.32 3.42 4.17
N LEU A 279 -20.15 2.66 5.26
CA LEU A 279 -18.90 2.58 6.00
C LEU A 279 -17.78 1.98 5.14
N VAL A 280 -18.07 0.86 4.47
CA VAL A 280 -17.11 0.20 3.56
C VAL A 280 -16.68 1.16 2.44
N GLU A 281 -17.60 1.91 1.83
CA GLU A 281 -17.29 2.90 0.78
C GLU A 281 -16.36 4.01 1.31
N LYS A 282 -16.65 4.54 2.51
CA LYS A 282 -15.81 5.54 3.17
C LYS A 282 -14.39 5.01 3.41
N PHE A 283 -14.27 3.76 3.85
CA PHE A 283 -12.97 3.15 4.17
C PHE A 283 -12.22 2.60 2.96
N ALA A 284 -12.92 2.20 1.90
CA ALA A 284 -12.32 1.71 0.65
C ALA A 284 -11.42 2.76 -0.01
N GLY A 285 -11.66 4.05 0.21
CA GLY A 285 -10.78 5.14 -0.23
C GLY A 285 -9.40 5.15 0.45
N TYR A 286 -9.27 4.51 1.62
CA TYR A 286 -8.03 4.47 2.41
C TYR A 286 -7.43 3.06 2.51
N GLY A 287 -8.22 2.03 2.19
CA GLY A 287 -7.84 0.62 2.30
C GLY A 287 -6.60 0.28 1.49
N LEU A 288 -5.68 -0.47 2.11
CA LEU A 288 -4.44 -0.93 1.48
C LEU A 288 -4.52 -2.42 1.14
N THR A 289 -3.89 -2.84 0.06
CA THR A 289 -3.81 -4.25 -0.32
C THR A 289 -2.78 -4.97 0.57
N ASN A 290 -3.26 -5.85 1.45
CA ASN A 290 -2.48 -6.69 2.35
C ASN A 290 -1.44 -7.55 1.58
N ARG A 291 -1.80 -8.02 0.38
CA ARG A 291 -0.88 -8.81 -0.48
C ARG A 291 0.41 -8.09 -0.86
N THR A 292 0.43 -6.76 -0.87
CA THR A 292 1.64 -5.97 -1.15
C THR A 292 2.47 -5.74 0.12
N LEU A 293 1.82 -5.67 1.28
CA LEU A 293 2.43 -5.36 2.57
C LEU A 293 3.22 -6.53 3.14
N ARG A 294 2.65 -7.75 3.14
CA ARG A 294 3.30 -8.94 3.73
C ARG A 294 4.70 -9.19 3.19
N PRO A 295 4.96 -9.16 1.86
CA PRO A 295 6.32 -9.33 1.33
C PRO A 295 7.27 -8.19 1.73
N MET A 296 6.79 -6.94 1.81
CA MET A 296 7.60 -5.79 2.22
C MET A 296 7.98 -5.87 3.72
N LEU A 297 7.04 -6.30 4.56
CA LEU A 297 7.18 -6.42 6.01
C LEU A 297 7.93 -7.67 6.46
N TRP A 298 7.92 -8.74 5.66
CA TRP A 298 8.76 -9.91 5.89
C TRP A 298 10.26 -9.57 5.98
N CYS A 299 10.71 -8.50 5.30
CA CYS A 299 12.08 -8.00 5.44
C CYS A 299 12.40 -7.36 6.80
N HIS A 300 11.43 -7.12 7.69
CA HIS A 300 11.60 -6.30 8.89
C HIS A 300 12.06 -7.06 10.15
N ILE A 301 11.50 -8.25 10.41
CA ILE A 301 11.74 -8.98 11.67
C ILE A 301 13.18 -9.51 11.75
N LYS A 302 13.85 -9.68 10.62
CA LYS A 302 14.92 -10.67 10.54
C LYS A 302 16.34 -10.11 10.66
N ARG A 303 16.50 -8.91 11.24
CA ARG A 303 17.82 -8.29 11.49
C ARG A 303 18.42 -8.65 12.87
N TYR A 304 17.63 -9.19 13.80
CA TYR A 304 18.07 -9.36 15.21
C TYR A 304 17.77 -10.75 15.83
N GLY A 305 17.34 -11.73 15.03
CA GLY A 305 17.22 -13.15 15.44
C GLY A 305 18.53 -13.91 15.33
#